data_AF-A0A231RQ31-F1
#
_entry.id   AF-A0A231RQ31-F1
#
_cell.length_a   1.000
_cell.length_b   1.000
_cell.length_c   1.000
_cell.angle_alpha   90.00
_cell.angle_beta   90.00
_cell.angle_gamma   90.00
#
_symmetry.space_group_name_H-M   'P 1'
#
loop_
_entity.id
_entity.type
_entity.pdbx_description
1 polymer ?
#
loop_
_entity_poly.entity_id
_entity_poly.type
_entity_poly.pdbx_seq_one_letter_code
_entity_poly.pdbx_strand_id
1 'polypeptide(L)' 'MLKKYISSQRLQFVGKAWEIRHALRQENKLHGGRTPLVALLSAKQPPRSGS' A
#
# COMPACT_ATOMS: atom_id res chain seq x y z
N MET A 1 15.12 5.53 -3.38
CA MET A 1 14.39 5.81 -2.13
C MET A 1 12.91 5.80 -2.46
N LEU A 2 12.16 4.84 -1.94
CA LEU A 2 10.74 4.64 -2.27
C LEU A 2 9.84 5.43 -1.31
N LYS A 3 9.00 6.33 -1.84
CA LYS A 3 7.96 7.03 -1.08
C LYS A 3 6.61 6.35 -1.31
N LYS A 4 5.87 6.07 -0.23
CA LYS A 4 4.52 5.49 -0.26
C LYS A 4 3.53 6.54 0.26
N TYR A 5 2.64 7.00 -0.60
CA TYR A 5 1.54 7.91 -0.27
C TYR A 5 0.24 7.12 -0.23
N ILE A 6 -0.52 7.30 0.84
CA ILE A 6 -1.81 6.63 1.04
C ILE A 6 -2.85 7.71 1.29
N SER A 7 -3.92 7.67 0.53
CA SER A 7 -5.14 8.44 0.71
C SER A 7 -6.32 7.47 0.77
N SER A 8 -7.49 7.93 1.21
CA SER A 8 -8.67 7.10 1.46
C SER A 8 -9.08 6.19 0.29
N GLN A 9 -8.74 6.57 -0.95
CA GLN A 9 -9.09 5.83 -2.16
C GLN A 9 -7.87 5.47 -3.03
N ARG A 10 -6.66 5.89 -2.63
CA ARG A 10 -5.49 5.81 -3.52
C ARG A 10 -4.22 5.44 -2.77
N LEU A 11 -3.50 4.49 -3.34
CA LEU A 11 -2.14 4.13 -2.97
C LEU A 11 -1.20 4.54 -4.10
N GLN A 12 -0.14 5.28 -3.78
CA GLN A 12 0.84 5.73 -4.76
C GLN A 12 2.27 5.49 -4.27
N PHE A 13 3.06 4.82 -5.10
CA PHE A 13 4.49 4.62 -4.88
C PHE A 13 5.29 5.53 -5.81
N VAL A 14 6.24 6.27 -5.26
CA VAL A 14 7.11 7.20 -6.00
C VAL A 14 8.56 6.84 -5.72
N GLY A 15 9.30 6.43 -6.74
CA GLY A 15 10.68 5.97 -6.63
C GLY A 15 11.17 5.39 -7.95
N LYS A 16 12.33 4.72 -7.94
CA LYS A 16 12.85 4.04 -9.14
C LYS A 16 11.93 2.86 -9.49
N ALA A 17 11.78 2.58 -10.78
CA ALA A 17 10.88 1.52 -11.26
C ALA A 17 11.17 0.14 -10.63
N TRP A 18 12.45 -0.18 -10.38
CA TRP A 18 12.82 -1.43 -9.72
C TRP A 18 12.39 -1.47 -8.25
N GLU A 19 12.42 -0.34 -7.53
CA GLU A 19 12.00 -0.24 -6.12
C GLU A 19 10.50 -0.47 -6.00
N ILE A 20 9.71 0.13 -6.91
CA ILE A 20 8.26 -0.04 -6.96
C ILE A 20 7.92 -1.52 -7.24
N ARG A 21 8.56 -2.14 -8.24
CA ARG A 21 8.36 -3.57 -8.55
C ARG A 21 8.79 -4.49 -7.41
N HIS A 22 9.84 -4.12 -6.67
CA HIS A 22 10.27 -4.89 -5.50
C HIS A 22 9.23 -4.80 -4.38
N ALA A 23 8.75 -3.59 -4.05
CA ALA A 23 7.73 -3.40 -3.03
C ALA A 23 6.42 -4.13 -3.35
N LEU A 24 5.94 -4.06 -4.59
CA LEU A 24 4.73 -4.80 -5.02
C LEU A 24 4.90 -6.32 -4.90
N ARG A 25 6.10 -6.85 -5.17
CA ARG A 25 6.41 -8.28 -4.99
C ARG A 25 6.40 -8.68 -3.51
N GLN A 26 6.92 -7.83 -2.62
CA GLN A 26 6.89 -8.08 -1.18
C GLN A 26 5.45 -8.04 -0.64
N GLU A 27 4.65 -7.06 -1.05
CA GLU A 27 3.22 -6.98 -0.70
C GLU A 27 2.45 -8.22 -1.16
N ASN A 28 2.69 -8.68 -2.40
CA ASN A 28 2.11 -9.92 -2.92
C ASN A 28 2.55 -11.16 -2.09
N LYS A 29 3.81 -11.23 -1.66
CA LYS A 29 4.29 -12.33 -0.80
C LYS A 29 3.65 -12.33 0.59
N LEU A 30 3.40 -11.14 1.15
CA LEU A 30 2.84 -10.97 2.50
C LEU A 30 1.32 -11.19 2.55
N HIS A 31 0.58 -10.68 1.57
CA HIS A 31 -0.88 -10.69 1.59
C HIS A 31 -1.52 -11.62 0.53
N GLY A 32 -0.70 -12.21 -0.35
CA GLY A 32 -1.13 -13.06 -1.47
C GLY A 32 -1.47 -12.26 -2.74
N GLY A 33 -1.43 -12.91 -3.91
CA GLY A 33 -1.60 -12.25 -5.22
C GLY A 33 -3.00 -11.70 -5.53
N ARG A 34 -3.94 -11.83 -4.58
CA ARG A 34 -5.33 -11.40 -4.72
C ARG A 34 -5.73 -10.34 -3.70
N THR A 35 -4.79 -9.73 -2.98
CA THR A 35 -5.13 -8.68 -2.02
C THR A 35 -5.79 -7.51 -2.73
N PRO A 36 -7.06 -7.22 -2.43
CA PRO A 36 -7.72 -6.09 -3.05
C PRO A 36 -7.11 -4.79 -2.54
N LEU A 37 -7.07 -3.76 -3.38
CA LEU A 37 -6.52 -2.45 -3.01
C LEU A 37 -7.16 -1.90 -1.72
N VAL A 38 -8.46 -2.13 -1.51
CA VAL A 38 -9.17 -1.71 -0.31
C VAL A 38 -8.56 -2.28 0.98
N ALA A 39 -8.07 -3.53 0.95
CA ALA A 39 -7.43 -4.14 2.11
C ALA A 39 -6.08 -3.45 2.42
N LEU A 40 -5.35 -3.02 1.40
CA LEU A 40 -4.09 -2.28 1.55
C LEU A 40 -4.32 -0.83 2.04
N LEU A 41 -5.47 -0.23 1.72
CA LEU A 41 -5.86 1.10 2.19
C LEU A 41 -6.34 1.07 3.64
N SER A 42 -7.15 0.07 4.01
CA SER A 42 -7.68 -0.08 5.38
C SER A 42 -6.63 -0.46 6.40
N ALA A 43 -5.62 -1.26 6.03
CA ALA A 43 -4.57 -1.71 6.94
C ALA A 43 -3.72 -0.58 7.56
N LYS A 44 -3.81 0.65 7.04
CA LYS A 44 -3.03 1.79 7.52
C LYS A 44 -3.85 3.01 7.92
N GLN A 45 -5.18 2.91 7.92
CA GLN A 45 -5.99 3.92 8.60
C GLN A 45 -5.76 3.77 10.10
N PRO A 46 -5.22 4.78 10.81
CA PRO A 46 -5.33 4.78 12.26
C PRO A 46 -6.82 4.65 12.62
N PRO A 47 -7.18 3.97 13.72
CA PRO A 47 -8.57 3.90 14.14
C PRO A 47 -9.13 5.31 14.10
N ARG A 48 -10.24 5.50 13.38
CA ARG A 48 -10.98 6.77 13.41
C ARG A 48 -11.48 6.93 14.84
N SER A 49 -10.68 7.58 15.67
CA SER A 49 -11.10 8.15 16.94
C SER A 49 -11.95 9.38 16.61
N GLY A 50 -13.23 9.34 16.98
CA GLY A 50 -14.19 10.45 16.88
C GLY A 50 -15.30 10.18 15.86
N SER A 51 -16.59 10.27 16.19
CA SER A 51 -17.30 10.74 17.39
C SER A 51 -18.67 10.07 17.43
#